data_AF-A0A413JZ06-F1
#
_entry.id   AF-A0A413JZ06-F1
#
_cell.length_a   1.000
_cell.length_b   1.000
_cell.length_c   1.000
_cell.angle_alpha   90.00
_cell.angle_beta   90.00
_cell.angle_gamma   90.00
#
_symmetry.space_group_name_H-M   'P 1'
#
loop_
_entity.id
_entity.type
_entity.pdbx_description
1 polymer ?
#
loop_
_entity_poly.entity_id
_entity_poly.type
_entity_poly.pdbx_seq_one_letter_code
_entity_poly.pdbx_strand_id
1 'polypeptide(L)'
;MKNKKGQPTTEAIFKGIQSGEVFDLFDKLQYQIVIHGELTYSDPWGEVHLFKEQFESAKHDSDSPTAIGRYPFADVWIRFYEEEVRDYSLLLEMCLMASHSRTCVWRKGFGTLLDKLYGEIPLAPYEQALERLEHPYALSEILWALEWDYRDQEVYLKYSHYVLLHLLPMLTPQNITFLYSVREWYGSSHDYRVVLVHCYWIDCWLKHPKRLLTDNEFITDFKIRYELYRLCNFLSYKVEPYPVEFPIRAVDFGRAYQMGLLSEDALITELMDRPLSPTLIEEAAGFFYQKKGRDGRIYTDCRDYDFSGFKKVLEKVTVRILDIELERGKARTDVTSLAQKLDGVFGAEVMIRLLSLMGKEKFIRLDKWYYDTSESRIGMFCNLMLHCAPLPTDTPEWLKMLAERAGITPKRMVEMAVYSPRWLRMTEGAIGWEGLTAAADFFYAYTREYHRDMEESRFTPYTTLSALEISMGVLDTAWFWSVYNTLGRERYEKVFAASKAITDSAGVYSRLRKYTDALVGKYTVEQLEGLVMDNRNKDWVRAYPLAPFTGKARKKEVTERLRFLKAFWISSDSLSGRHSTEKEAVQVAIDNLSGNSGLENLDTKWFKDRVW
;
A
#
# COMPACT_ATOMS: atom_id res chain seq x y z
N MET A 1 25.06 39.24 9.65
CA MET A 1 24.88 40.53 8.93
C MET A 1 23.54 40.49 8.21
N LYS A 2 22.80 41.59 8.13
CA LYS A 2 21.49 41.65 7.46
C LYS A 2 21.62 42.45 6.16
N ASN A 3 20.92 42.04 5.10
CA ASN A 3 20.84 42.80 3.85
C ASN A 3 20.07 44.13 4.06
N LYS A 4 20.01 45.00 3.03
CA LYS A 4 19.31 46.30 3.10
C LYS A 4 17.81 46.22 3.45
N LYS A 5 17.22 45.02 3.43
CA LYS A 5 15.82 44.74 3.82
C LYS A 5 15.69 44.05 5.18
N GLY A 6 16.77 43.94 5.97
CA GLY A 6 16.74 43.34 7.30
C GLY A 6 16.71 41.81 7.32
N GLN A 7 16.84 41.15 6.16
CA GLN A 7 16.92 39.68 6.05
C GLN A 7 18.37 39.22 6.27
N PRO A 8 18.60 38.01 6.80
CA PRO A 8 19.95 37.43 6.89
C PRO A 8 20.65 37.44 5.51
N THR A 9 21.97 37.46 5.46
CA THR A 9 22.71 37.16 4.21
C THR A 9 22.83 35.65 4.03
N THR A 10 23.13 35.16 2.82
CA THR A 10 23.46 33.74 2.56
C THR A 10 24.63 33.32 3.44
N GLU A 11 25.59 34.22 3.63
CA GLU A 11 26.70 34.09 4.58
C GLU A 11 26.28 33.92 6.05
N ALA A 12 25.12 34.45 6.44
CA ALA A 12 24.63 34.30 7.80
C ALA A 12 23.91 32.97 8.06
N ILE A 13 23.53 32.24 7.01
CA ILE A 13 22.71 31.02 7.07
C ILE A 13 23.53 29.76 6.77
N PHE A 14 24.45 29.78 5.81
CA PHE A 14 25.25 28.60 5.44
C PHE A 14 26.67 28.67 6.03
N LYS A 15 26.75 28.89 7.35
CA LYS A 15 28.03 29.18 8.01
C LYS A 15 28.94 27.97 8.05
N GLY A 16 28.40 26.77 8.29
CA GLY A 16 29.19 25.55 8.36
C GLY A 16 29.83 25.19 7.01
N ILE A 17 29.09 25.42 5.93
CA ILE A 17 29.59 25.20 4.57
C ILE A 17 30.70 26.18 4.23
N GLN A 18 30.53 27.46 4.60
CA GLN A 18 31.49 28.52 4.30
C GLN A 18 32.75 28.47 5.17
N SER A 19 32.62 28.03 6.43
CA SER A 19 33.76 27.82 7.32
C SER A 19 34.58 26.58 6.96
N GLY A 20 34.01 25.65 6.20
CA GLY A 20 34.61 24.34 5.90
C GLY A 20 34.27 23.26 6.94
N GLU A 21 33.55 23.60 8.00
CA GLU A 21 33.14 22.66 9.07
C GLU A 21 32.31 21.49 8.53
N VAL A 22 31.47 21.71 7.52
CA VAL A 22 30.69 20.64 6.88
C VAL A 22 31.57 19.63 6.15
N PHE A 23 32.71 20.04 5.59
CA PHE A 23 33.69 19.09 5.02
C PHE A 23 34.29 18.20 6.10
N ASP A 24 34.73 18.80 7.21
CA ASP A 24 35.32 18.04 8.32
C ASP A 24 34.33 17.02 8.89
N LEU A 25 33.05 17.38 8.97
CA LEU A 25 31.99 16.46 9.40
C LEU A 25 31.71 15.35 8.39
N PHE A 26 31.79 15.62 7.08
CA PHE A 26 31.68 14.58 6.07
C PHE A 26 32.84 13.58 6.14
N ASP A 27 34.07 14.05 6.32
CA ASP A 27 35.23 13.16 6.45
C ASP A 27 35.08 12.25 7.69
N LYS A 28 34.59 12.79 8.81
CA LYS A 28 34.29 12.00 10.01
C LYS A 28 33.18 10.97 9.77
N LEU A 29 32.09 11.35 9.10
CA LEU A 29 31.00 10.43 8.79
C LEU A 29 31.45 9.33 7.82
N GLN A 30 32.19 9.70 6.77
CA GLN A 30 32.76 8.75 5.82
C GLN A 30 33.71 7.78 6.52
N TYR A 31 34.55 8.25 7.45
CA TYR A 31 35.39 7.40 8.26
C TYR A 31 34.56 6.35 9.04
N GLN A 32 33.46 6.76 9.69
CA GLN A 32 32.56 5.83 10.39
C GLN A 32 31.96 4.80 9.42
N ILE A 33 31.54 5.22 8.24
CA ILE A 33 31.00 4.31 7.21
C ILE A 33 32.04 3.28 6.79
N VAL A 34 33.29 3.71 6.53
CA VAL A 34 34.37 2.82 6.08
C VAL A 34 34.77 1.81 7.16
N ILE A 35 34.97 2.25 8.41
CA ILE A 35 35.41 1.32 9.48
C ILE A 35 34.36 0.26 9.82
N HIS A 36 33.08 0.57 9.59
CA HIS A 36 31.97 -0.36 9.78
C HIS A 36 31.61 -1.13 8.51
N GLY A 37 32.23 -0.82 7.36
CA GLY A 37 31.88 -1.36 6.03
C GLY A 37 31.89 -2.89 5.91
N GLU A 38 32.76 -3.56 6.68
CA GLU A 38 32.87 -5.03 6.70
C GLU A 38 31.85 -5.72 7.63
N LEU A 39 31.01 -4.96 8.33
CA LEU A 39 29.97 -5.53 9.18
C LEU A 39 28.75 -5.96 8.35
N THR A 40 28.08 -7.02 8.79
CA THR A 40 26.86 -7.52 8.16
C THR A 40 25.62 -7.16 8.98
N TYR A 41 24.49 -7.08 8.30
CA TYR A 41 23.17 -6.94 8.91
C TYR A 41 22.14 -7.76 8.14
N SER A 42 21.01 -8.05 8.76
CA SER A 42 19.87 -8.69 8.08
C SER A 42 18.84 -7.64 7.69
N ASP A 43 18.29 -7.75 6.48
CA ASP A 43 17.15 -6.96 6.05
C ASP A 43 15.84 -7.48 6.69
N PRO A 44 14.69 -6.79 6.48
CA PRO A 44 13.41 -7.21 7.03
C PRO A 44 12.89 -8.55 6.48
N TRP A 45 13.50 -9.09 5.41
CA TRP A 45 13.16 -10.39 4.83
C TRP A 45 14.10 -11.50 5.33
N GLY A 46 15.10 -11.17 6.15
CA GLY A 46 16.06 -12.09 6.73
C GLY A 46 17.28 -12.36 5.85
N GLU A 47 17.46 -11.65 4.74
CA GLU A 47 18.67 -11.76 3.92
C GLU A 47 19.83 -11.01 4.58
N VAL A 48 21.02 -11.60 4.55
CA VAL A 48 22.22 -11.02 5.18
C VAL A 48 23.02 -10.25 4.15
N HIS A 49 23.22 -8.97 4.41
CA HIS A 49 23.94 -8.03 3.54
C HIS A 49 25.20 -7.52 4.22
N LEU A 50 26.22 -7.23 3.41
CA LEU A 50 27.41 -6.52 3.85
C LEU A 50 27.16 -5.01 3.73
N PHE A 51 27.47 -4.24 4.77
CA PHE A 51 27.14 -2.81 4.82
C PHE A 51 27.74 -2.01 3.66
N LYS A 52 29.00 -2.28 3.28
CA LYS A 52 29.66 -1.61 2.15
C LYS A 52 29.00 -1.89 0.79
N GLU A 53 28.26 -2.99 0.67
CA GLU A 53 27.61 -3.40 -0.59
C GLU A 53 26.20 -2.83 -0.70
N GLN A 54 25.47 -2.77 0.42
CA GLN A 54 24.09 -2.31 0.47
C GLN A 54 23.77 -1.67 1.82
N PHE A 55 23.15 -0.50 1.81
CA PHE A 55 22.68 0.17 3.02
C PHE A 55 21.20 0.52 2.90
N GLU A 56 20.36 -0.26 3.56
CA GLU A 56 18.91 -0.09 3.57
C GLU A 56 18.34 -0.27 4.98
N SER A 57 17.05 0.04 5.13
CA SER A 57 16.33 -0.19 6.39
C SER A 57 16.37 -1.67 6.77
N ALA A 58 16.97 -2.00 7.91
CA ALA A 58 17.11 -3.35 8.45
C ALA A 58 15.90 -3.82 9.27
N LYS A 59 14.93 -2.93 9.52
CA LYS A 59 13.76 -3.22 10.36
C LYS A 59 12.44 -2.93 9.64
N HIS A 60 11.36 -3.61 10.03
CA HIS A 60 10.03 -3.27 9.53
C HIS A 60 9.54 -1.94 10.11
N ASP A 61 8.55 -1.36 9.43
CA ASP A 61 7.90 -0.11 9.82
C ASP A 61 7.35 -0.09 11.25
N SER A 62 7.12 -1.25 11.87
CA SER A 62 6.62 -1.43 13.24
C SER A 62 7.71 -1.49 14.32
N ASP A 63 8.95 -1.78 13.95
CA ASP A 63 9.93 -2.32 14.90
C ASP A 63 10.79 -1.23 15.57
N SER A 64 10.80 -0.02 15.01
CA SER A 64 11.54 1.12 15.57
C SER A 64 10.66 2.36 15.66
N PRO A 65 10.65 3.05 16.83
CA PRO A 65 9.92 4.31 17.00
C PRO A 65 10.57 5.47 16.25
N THR A 66 11.87 5.39 15.96
CA THR A 66 12.64 6.42 15.24
C THR A 66 12.99 5.97 13.81
N ALA A 67 13.29 6.90 12.91
CA ALA A 67 13.67 6.59 11.54
C ALA A 67 15.08 5.99 11.46
N ILE A 68 16.07 6.59 12.12
CA ILE A 68 17.45 6.10 12.16
C ILE A 68 17.55 4.74 12.85
N GLY A 69 16.67 4.48 13.83
CA GLY A 69 16.61 3.20 14.53
C GLY A 69 16.22 2.01 13.63
N ARG A 70 15.77 2.28 12.40
CA ARG A 70 15.48 1.26 11.38
C ARG A 70 16.71 0.87 10.56
N TYR A 71 17.72 1.73 10.49
CA TYR A 71 18.93 1.47 9.74
C TYR A 71 19.92 0.65 10.58
N PRO A 72 20.80 -0.15 9.93
CA PRO A 72 21.80 -0.93 10.65
C PRO A 72 22.78 0.01 11.37
N PHE A 73 23.29 -0.44 12.52
CA PHE A 73 24.23 0.31 13.37
C PHE A 73 23.72 1.69 13.83
N ALA A 74 22.41 1.83 14.05
CA ALA A 74 21.77 3.09 14.46
C ALA A 74 22.52 3.87 15.56
N ASP A 75 23.05 3.17 16.58
CA ASP A 75 23.79 3.77 17.68
C ASP A 75 25.04 4.55 17.22
N VAL A 76 25.69 4.11 16.13
CA VAL A 76 26.87 4.78 15.54
C VAL A 76 26.45 6.14 14.97
N TRP A 77 25.36 6.16 14.21
CA TRP A 77 24.86 7.37 13.53
C TRP A 77 24.24 8.35 14.52
N ILE A 78 23.51 7.84 15.51
CA ILE A 78 23.00 8.62 16.65
C ILE A 78 24.17 9.29 17.37
N ARG A 79 25.21 8.53 17.72
CA ARG A 79 26.40 9.07 18.39
C ARG A 79 27.12 10.11 17.55
N PHE A 80 27.26 9.88 16.24
CA PHE A 80 27.83 10.87 15.33
C PHE A 80 27.09 12.21 15.40
N TYR A 81 25.75 12.19 15.41
CA TYR A 81 24.99 13.42 15.58
C TYR A 81 25.17 14.04 16.97
N GLU A 82 25.02 13.25 18.03
CA GLU A 82 25.02 13.73 19.42
C GLU A 82 26.40 14.19 19.92
N GLU A 83 27.49 13.67 19.37
CA GLU A 83 28.85 13.99 19.80
C GLU A 83 29.59 14.94 18.83
N GLU A 84 29.41 14.76 17.52
CA GLU A 84 30.16 15.53 16.51
C GLU A 84 29.35 16.68 15.93
N VAL A 85 28.13 16.43 15.43
CA VAL A 85 27.33 17.46 14.72
C VAL A 85 26.69 18.46 15.69
N ARG A 86 25.92 17.98 16.66
CA ARG A 86 25.33 18.72 17.81
C ARG A 86 24.49 19.96 17.51
N ASP A 87 24.34 20.34 16.25
CA ASP A 87 23.56 21.47 15.77
C ASP A 87 22.76 21.03 14.53
N TYR A 88 21.44 21.17 14.63
CA TYR A 88 20.55 20.85 13.53
C TYR A 88 20.79 21.75 12.29
N SER A 89 21.28 22.97 12.49
CA SER A 89 21.66 23.87 11.40
C SER A 89 22.79 23.26 10.57
N LEU A 90 23.83 22.73 11.22
CA LEU A 90 24.93 22.03 10.56
C LEU A 90 24.45 20.75 9.86
N LEU A 91 23.56 19.99 10.50
CA LEU A 91 22.96 18.80 9.86
C LEU A 91 22.20 19.14 8.58
N LEU A 92 21.44 20.25 8.55
CA LEU A 92 20.75 20.71 7.35
C LEU A 92 21.73 21.11 6.24
N GLU A 93 22.82 21.78 6.61
CA GLU A 93 23.89 22.13 5.68
C GLU A 93 24.56 20.87 5.09
N MET A 94 24.81 19.84 5.91
CA MET A 94 25.27 18.52 5.45
C MET A 94 24.24 17.86 4.50
N CYS A 95 22.95 17.88 4.81
CA CYS A 95 21.90 17.30 3.95
C CYS A 95 21.84 18.01 2.58
N LEU A 96 21.94 19.34 2.57
CA LEU A 96 21.98 20.13 1.34
C LEU A 96 23.16 19.71 0.46
N MET A 97 24.36 19.58 1.04
CA MET A 97 25.54 19.17 0.27
C MET A 97 25.44 17.72 -0.19
N ALA A 98 24.98 16.80 0.67
CA ALA A 98 24.83 15.38 0.34
C ALA A 98 23.82 15.12 -0.79
N SER A 99 22.85 16.02 -0.97
CA SER A 99 21.88 16.00 -2.07
C SER A 99 22.49 16.13 -3.47
N HIS A 100 23.79 16.47 -3.56
CA HIS A 100 24.54 16.51 -4.80
C HIS A 100 24.77 15.14 -5.45
N SER A 101 24.99 14.09 -4.64
CA SER A 101 25.44 12.76 -5.11
C SER A 101 24.48 12.03 -6.07
N ARG A 102 23.30 12.60 -6.34
CA ARG A 102 22.25 12.03 -7.19
C ARG A 102 22.02 12.74 -8.54
N THR A 103 22.78 13.77 -8.96
CA THR A 103 22.15 14.87 -9.77
C THR A 103 22.89 15.55 -10.93
N CYS A 104 23.64 14.84 -11.77
CA CYS A 104 24.24 15.47 -12.98
C CYS A 104 23.19 16.08 -13.95
N VAL A 105 21.95 15.58 -13.94
CA VAL A 105 20.85 16.06 -14.81
C VAL A 105 20.30 17.41 -14.34
N TRP A 106 20.14 17.61 -13.03
CA TRP A 106 19.61 18.88 -12.49
C TRP A 106 20.58 20.03 -12.67
N ARG A 107 21.88 19.78 -12.49
CA ARG A 107 22.94 20.77 -12.73
C ARG A 107 22.93 21.26 -14.19
N LYS A 108 22.67 20.36 -15.16
CA LYS A 108 22.55 20.72 -16.58
C LYS A 108 21.38 21.65 -16.87
N GLY A 109 20.23 21.45 -16.23
CA GLY A 109 19.02 22.24 -16.47
C GLY A 109 18.90 23.53 -15.63
N PHE A 110 19.32 23.48 -14.37
CA PHE A 110 19.10 24.56 -13.40
C PHE A 110 20.38 25.23 -12.90
N GLY A 111 21.55 24.85 -13.39
CA GLY A 111 22.85 25.31 -12.89
C GLY A 111 22.96 26.82 -12.73
N THR A 112 22.59 27.61 -13.74
CA THR A 112 22.63 29.08 -13.66
C THR A 112 21.72 29.66 -12.56
N LEU A 113 20.58 29.03 -12.30
CA LEU A 113 19.67 29.46 -11.24
C LEU A 113 20.24 29.09 -9.87
N LEU A 114 20.77 27.87 -9.73
CA LEU A 114 21.42 27.39 -8.52
C LEU A 114 22.65 28.22 -8.18
N ASP A 115 23.48 28.58 -9.17
CA ASP A 115 24.66 29.44 -8.96
C ASP A 115 24.26 30.87 -8.54
N LYS A 116 23.10 31.37 -8.96
CA LYS A 116 22.60 32.66 -8.48
C LYS A 116 22.05 32.57 -7.06
N LEU A 117 21.38 31.47 -6.72
CA LEU A 117 20.80 31.26 -5.40
C LEU A 117 21.87 30.98 -4.35
N TYR A 118 22.84 30.13 -4.69
CA TYR A 118 23.86 29.60 -3.79
C TYR A 118 25.27 30.09 -4.12
N GLY A 119 25.48 31.07 -5.00
CA GLY A 119 26.80 31.42 -5.55
C GLY A 119 27.89 31.82 -4.56
N GLU A 120 27.53 32.13 -3.32
CA GLU A 120 28.49 32.36 -2.21
C GLU A 120 28.96 31.05 -1.54
N ILE A 121 28.32 29.93 -1.89
CA ILE A 121 28.66 28.59 -1.45
C ILE A 121 29.67 28.01 -2.44
N PRO A 122 30.82 27.49 -1.97
CA PRO A 122 31.81 26.86 -2.84
C PRO A 122 31.32 25.47 -3.27
N LEU A 123 30.29 25.42 -4.12
CA LEU A 123 29.63 24.18 -4.53
C LEU A 123 30.63 23.20 -5.15
N ALA A 124 31.41 23.61 -6.15
CA ALA A 124 32.30 22.72 -6.90
C ALA A 124 33.29 21.90 -6.04
N PRO A 125 33.95 22.46 -5.00
CA PRO A 125 34.69 21.66 -4.03
C PRO A 125 33.89 20.53 -3.36
N TYR A 126 32.63 20.80 -2.96
CA TYR A 126 31.77 19.76 -2.37
C TYR A 126 31.37 18.73 -3.40
N GLU A 127 31.08 19.16 -4.63
CA GLU A 127 30.80 18.26 -5.76
C GLU A 127 31.95 17.25 -5.95
N GLN A 128 33.19 17.74 -5.99
CA GLN A 128 34.39 16.91 -6.16
C GLN A 128 34.69 16.00 -4.97
N ALA A 129 34.44 16.44 -3.73
CA ALA A 129 34.64 15.62 -2.55
C ALA A 129 33.62 14.47 -2.50
N LEU A 130 32.36 14.76 -2.81
CA LEU A 130 31.28 13.77 -2.81
C LEU A 130 31.44 12.72 -3.92
N GLU A 131 31.98 13.10 -5.08
CA GLU A 131 32.33 12.15 -6.17
C GLU A 131 33.39 11.12 -5.76
N ARG A 132 34.21 11.43 -4.74
CA ARG A 132 35.28 10.55 -4.25
C ARG A 132 34.83 9.64 -3.11
N LEU A 133 33.59 9.78 -2.62
CA LEU A 133 33.08 8.94 -1.54
C LEU A 133 32.88 7.51 -2.04
N GLU A 134 33.28 6.54 -1.21
CA GLU A 134 33.09 5.12 -1.51
C GLU A 134 31.61 4.71 -1.41
N HIS A 135 30.84 5.37 -0.53
CA HIS A 135 29.44 5.03 -0.25
C HIS A 135 28.52 6.27 -0.15
N PRO A 136 28.38 7.07 -1.23
CA PRO A 136 27.62 8.32 -1.21
C PRO A 136 26.12 8.10 -0.94
N TYR A 137 25.58 6.93 -1.31
CA TYR A 137 24.20 6.57 -1.01
C TYR A 137 23.95 6.38 0.49
N ALA A 138 24.81 5.60 1.15
CA ALA A 138 24.70 5.35 2.59
C ALA A 138 24.79 6.65 3.40
N LEU A 139 25.75 7.51 3.04
CA LEU A 139 25.91 8.82 3.67
C LEU A 139 24.62 9.66 3.54
N SER A 140 24.03 9.73 2.35
CA SER A 140 22.79 10.48 2.13
C SER A 140 21.63 9.90 2.96
N GLU A 141 21.47 8.58 2.99
CA GLU A 141 20.39 7.93 3.75
C GLU A 141 20.53 8.14 5.26
N ILE A 142 21.75 8.04 5.81
CA ILE A 142 22.03 8.33 7.22
C ILE A 142 21.64 9.76 7.57
N LEU A 143 22.08 10.73 6.76
CA LEU A 143 21.81 12.14 7.02
C LEU A 143 20.32 12.47 6.99
N TRP A 144 19.56 11.93 6.03
CA TRP A 144 18.12 12.14 5.97
C TRP A 144 17.37 11.44 7.10
N ALA A 145 17.82 10.27 7.54
CA ALA A 145 17.25 9.58 8.71
C ALA A 145 17.53 10.36 10.02
N LEU A 146 18.73 10.93 10.17
CA LEU A 146 19.06 11.83 11.27
C LEU A 146 18.29 13.14 11.21
N GLU A 147 18.16 13.75 10.02
CA GLU A 147 17.40 14.99 9.81
C GLU A 147 15.95 14.77 10.20
N TRP A 148 15.38 13.61 9.87
CA TRP A 148 14.08 13.22 10.36
C TRP A 148 14.09 13.22 11.90
N ASP A 149 14.86 12.37 12.56
CA ASP A 149 14.72 12.19 14.02
C ASP A 149 15.06 13.42 14.85
N TYR A 150 16.02 14.24 14.40
CA TYR A 150 16.49 15.42 15.13
C TYR A 150 15.91 16.75 14.63
N ARG A 151 14.89 16.73 13.76
CA ARG A 151 14.31 17.94 13.17
C ARG A 151 13.92 18.98 14.22
N ASP A 152 14.63 20.10 14.23
CA ASP A 152 14.15 21.34 14.83
C ASP A 152 13.28 22.08 13.80
N GLN A 153 11.97 22.08 14.03
CA GLN A 153 11.01 22.65 13.09
C GLN A 153 11.17 24.18 12.94
N GLU A 154 11.57 24.90 13.98
CA GLU A 154 11.74 26.36 13.90
C GLU A 154 12.96 26.71 13.06
N VAL A 155 14.08 26.03 13.31
CA VAL A 155 15.31 26.19 12.51
C VAL A 155 15.06 25.77 11.07
N TYR A 156 14.37 24.65 10.83
CA TYR A 156 14.01 24.19 9.49
C TYR A 156 13.23 25.26 8.71
N LEU A 157 12.15 25.78 9.29
CA LEU A 157 11.31 26.78 8.63
C LEU A 157 12.10 28.06 8.35
N LYS A 158 12.98 28.48 9.26
CA LYS A 158 13.85 29.63 9.04
C LYS A 158 14.75 29.45 7.81
N TYR A 159 15.39 28.29 7.65
CA TYR A 159 16.22 28.00 6.48
C TYR A 159 15.37 27.87 5.20
N SER A 160 14.31 27.08 5.26
CA SER A 160 13.39 26.85 4.13
C SER A 160 12.80 28.16 3.62
N HIS A 161 12.19 28.96 4.50
CA HIS A 161 11.57 30.23 4.12
C HIS A 161 12.61 31.21 3.59
N TYR A 162 13.79 31.25 4.19
CA TYR A 162 14.87 32.08 3.66
C TYR A 162 15.21 31.71 2.21
N VAL A 163 15.52 30.45 1.93
CA VAL A 163 15.93 30.00 0.60
C VAL A 163 14.81 30.22 -0.40
N LEU A 164 13.59 29.80 -0.08
CA LEU A 164 12.45 29.91 -0.98
C LEU A 164 12.07 31.37 -1.26
N LEU A 165 12.13 32.27 -0.28
CA LEU A 165 11.87 33.71 -0.51
C LEU A 165 12.94 34.39 -1.37
N HIS A 166 14.19 33.89 -1.35
CA HIS A 166 15.24 34.38 -2.25
C HIS A 166 15.12 33.76 -3.64
N LEU A 167 14.61 32.53 -3.74
CA LEU A 167 14.37 31.85 -5.01
C LEU A 167 13.21 32.48 -5.79
N LEU A 168 12.07 32.73 -5.14
CA LEU A 168 10.82 33.17 -5.80
C LEU A 168 11.01 34.33 -6.80
N PRO A 169 11.71 35.43 -6.49
CA PRO A 169 11.91 36.55 -7.43
C PRO A 169 12.79 36.22 -8.63
N MET A 170 13.56 35.12 -8.58
CA MET A 170 14.43 34.67 -9.66
C MET A 170 13.69 33.76 -10.66
N LEU A 171 12.49 33.29 -10.31
CA LEU A 171 11.74 32.32 -11.10
C LEU A 171 10.99 32.97 -12.25
N THR A 172 11.01 32.29 -13.38
CA THR A 172 10.28 32.60 -14.60
C THR A 172 9.72 31.30 -15.18
N PRO A 173 8.65 31.34 -15.98
CA PRO A 173 8.14 30.14 -16.65
C PRO A 173 9.19 29.37 -17.46
N GLN A 174 10.25 30.05 -17.94
CA GLN A 174 11.31 29.47 -18.76
C GLN A 174 12.42 28.78 -17.96
N ASN A 175 12.68 29.19 -16.72
CA ASN A 175 13.79 28.64 -15.92
C ASN A 175 13.35 27.67 -14.81
N ILE A 176 12.04 27.47 -14.65
CA ILE A 176 11.47 26.58 -13.63
C ILE A 176 11.28 25.13 -14.13
N THR A 177 11.38 24.90 -15.44
CA THR A 177 11.34 23.56 -16.04
C THR A 177 12.31 23.41 -17.19
N PHE A 178 12.70 22.17 -17.50
CA PHE A 178 13.35 21.83 -18.77
C PHE A 178 12.91 20.44 -19.24
N LEU A 179 13.19 20.11 -20.50
CA LEU A 179 12.95 18.77 -21.06
C LEU A 179 14.24 17.95 -20.99
N TYR A 180 14.11 16.71 -20.52
CA TYR A 180 15.20 15.75 -20.42
C TYR A 180 14.83 14.46 -21.14
N SER A 181 15.58 14.11 -22.18
CA SER A 181 15.37 12.89 -22.95
C SER A 181 16.13 11.73 -22.32
N VAL A 182 15.39 10.67 -21.95
CA VAL A 182 15.97 9.42 -21.45
C VAL A 182 15.84 8.36 -22.53
N ARG A 183 16.92 7.63 -22.77
CA ARG A 183 16.89 6.43 -23.61
C ARG A 183 16.46 5.24 -22.77
N GLU A 184 15.29 4.71 -23.06
CA GLU A 184 14.75 3.53 -22.39
C GLU A 184 15.50 2.27 -22.84
N TRP A 185 15.42 1.22 -22.02
CA TRP A 185 16.17 -0.02 -22.25
C TRP A 185 15.75 -0.76 -23.55
N TYR A 186 14.53 -0.51 -24.04
CA TYR A 186 14.03 -1.00 -25.33
C TYR A 186 14.47 -0.16 -26.54
N GLY A 187 15.27 0.90 -26.33
CA GLY A 187 15.81 1.75 -27.39
C GLY A 187 14.92 2.94 -27.81
N SER A 188 13.71 3.06 -27.28
CA SER A 188 12.88 4.27 -27.34
C SER A 188 13.56 5.42 -26.58
N SER A 189 13.33 6.65 -27.01
CA SER A 189 13.66 7.84 -26.24
C SER A 189 12.37 8.49 -25.78
N HIS A 190 12.25 8.80 -24.49
CA HIS A 190 11.09 9.48 -23.93
C HIS A 190 11.54 10.82 -23.34
N ASP A 191 10.79 11.87 -23.63
CA ASP A 191 11.05 13.21 -23.10
C ASP A 191 10.29 13.40 -21.80
N TYR A 192 11.02 13.60 -20.71
CA TYR A 192 10.45 13.91 -19.41
C TYR A 192 10.54 15.41 -19.16
N ARG A 193 9.46 16.01 -18.66
CA ARG A 193 9.52 17.36 -18.13
C ARG A 193 10.02 17.32 -16.69
N VAL A 194 11.12 18.01 -16.47
CA VAL A 194 11.69 18.20 -15.15
C VAL A 194 11.22 19.54 -14.61
N VAL A 195 10.72 19.56 -13.38
CA VAL A 195 10.32 20.78 -12.67
C VAL A 195 11.31 21.03 -11.54
N LEU A 196 11.66 22.31 -11.34
CA LEU A 196 12.66 22.75 -10.36
C LEU A 196 12.42 22.23 -8.94
N VAL A 197 11.17 22.08 -8.54
CA VAL A 197 10.83 21.60 -7.18
C VAL A 197 11.23 20.15 -6.92
N HIS A 198 11.46 19.34 -7.97
CA HIS A 198 12.00 17.98 -7.86
C HIS A 198 13.53 17.96 -7.88
N CYS A 199 14.18 19.12 -8.07
CA CYS A 199 15.62 19.22 -7.88
C CYS A 199 15.92 19.04 -6.40
N TYR A 200 16.79 18.09 -6.04
CA TYR A 200 17.12 17.84 -4.63
C TYR A 200 17.64 19.07 -3.88
N TRP A 201 18.32 20.01 -4.56
CA TRP A 201 18.76 21.29 -4.00
C TRP A 201 17.63 22.23 -3.58
N ILE A 202 16.42 21.99 -4.08
CA ILE A 202 15.20 22.74 -3.75
C ILE A 202 14.28 21.89 -2.86
N ASP A 203 14.14 20.60 -3.16
CA ASP A 203 13.35 19.65 -2.38
C ASP A 203 13.80 19.56 -0.90
N CYS A 204 15.09 19.78 -0.60
CA CYS A 204 15.59 19.92 0.77
C CYS A 204 14.77 20.90 1.62
N TRP A 205 14.29 21.97 0.97
CA TRP A 205 13.57 23.07 1.61
C TRP A 205 12.06 22.93 1.53
N LEU A 206 11.59 21.80 1.01
CA LEU A 206 10.18 21.55 0.79
C LEU A 206 9.64 20.37 1.60
N LYS A 207 10.37 19.87 2.60
CA LYS A 207 9.88 18.83 3.52
C LYS A 207 8.64 19.31 4.28
N HIS A 208 7.72 18.39 4.52
CA HIS A 208 6.51 18.66 5.31
C HIS A 208 6.84 18.88 6.79
N PRO A 209 6.08 19.72 7.50
CA PRO A 209 6.23 19.89 8.94
C PRO A 209 6.02 18.59 9.72
N LYS A 210 6.72 18.43 10.84
CA LYS A 210 6.56 17.30 11.78
C LYS A 210 5.58 17.57 12.94
N ARG A 211 5.16 18.83 13.06
CA ARG A 211 4.17 19.27 14.04
C ARG A 211 3.18 20.20 13.36
N LEU A 212 2.02 20.37 13.99
CA LEU A 212 1.11 21.43 13.60
C LEU A 212 1.83 22.78 13.71
N LEU A 213 1.88 23.49 12.59
CA LEU A 213 2.39 24.85 12.57
C LEU A 213 1.41 25.78 13.29
N THR A 214 1.93 26.79 14.00
CA THR A 214 1.12 27.91 14.47
C THR A 214 0.50 28.64 13.27
N ASP A 215 -0.56 29.41 13.49
CA ASP A 215 -1.25 30.08 12.39
C ASP A 215 -0.33 31.01 11.58
N ASN A 216 0.58 31.74 12.24
CA ASN A 216 1.54 32.62 11.54
C ASN A 216 2.59 31.84 10.74
N GLU A 217 3.12 30.76 11.31
CA GLU A 217 4.05 29.86 10.60
C GLU A 217 3.37 29.26 9.37
N PHE A 218 2.14 28.76 9.54
CA PHE A 218 1.37 28.16 8.46
C PHE A 218 1.03 29.17 7.36
N ILE A 219 0.51 30.36 7.71
CA ILE A 219 0.19 31.41 6.73
C ILE A 219 1.42 31.74 5.88
N THR A 220 2.59 31.85 6.52
CA THR A 220 3.84 32.19 5.84
C THR A 220 4.30 31.04 4.93
N ASP A 221 4.37 29.82 5.47
CA ASP A 221 4.80 28.62 4.75
C ASP A 221 3.89 28.32 3.56
N PHE A 222 2.58 28.31 3.79
CA PHE A 222 1.58 28.06 2.75
C PHE A 222 1.66 29.08 1.62
N LYS A 223 1.78 30.37 1.93
CA LYS A 223 1.89 31.42 0.89
C LYS A 223 3.15 31.24 0.03
N ILE A 224 4.28 30.90 0.64
CA ILE A 224 5.53 30.67 -0.09
C ILE A 224 5.38 29.46 -1.02
N ARG A 225 4.89 28.34 -0.49
CA ARG A 225 4.73 27.09 -1.26
C ARG A 225 3.66 27.22 -2.34
N TYR A 226 2.54 27.86 -2.05
CA TYR A 226 1.45 28.05 -3.02
C TYR A 226 1.87 29.01 -4.15
N GLU A 227 2.64 30.05 -3.85
CA GLU A 227 3.22 30.91 -4.89
C GLU A 227 4.22 30.15 -5.77
N LEU A 228 5.05 29.29 -5.17
CA LEU A 228 5.94 28.40 -5.93
C LEU A 228 5.14 27.43 -6.81
N TYR A 229 4.06 26.84 -6.28
CA TYR A 229 3.17 25.95 -7.02
C TYR A 229 2.52 26.66 -8.23
N ARG A 230 2.06 27.89 -8.01
CA ARG A 230 1.50 28.76 -9.05
C ARG A 230 2.53 29.09 -10.14
N LEU A 231 3.77 29.42 -9.76
CA LEU A 231 4.87 29.67 -10.69
C LEU A 231 5.27 28.42 -11.47
N CYS A 232 5.14 27.24 -10.85
CA CYS A 232 5.24 25.93 -11.51
C CYS A 232 4.02 25.60 -12.37
N ASN A 233 3.18 26.59 -12.72
CA ASN A 233 1.95 26.43 -13.50
C ASN A 233 1.01 25.33 -12.97
N PHE A 234 0.97 25.14 -11.65
CA PHE A 234 0.22 24.07 -11.01
C PHE A 234 0.57 22.66 -11.54
N LEU A 235 1.79 22.49 -12.05
CA LEU A 235 2.28 21.31 -12.78
C LEU A 235 1.55 20.99 -14.10
N SER A 236 0.69 21.89 -14.58
CA SER A 236 -0.07 21.70 -15.81
C SER A 236 0.79 22.05 -17.03
N TYR A 237 1.48 21.05 -17.59
CA TYR A 237 2.36 21.23 -18.74
C TYR A 237 1.94 20.34 -19.91
N LYS A 238 2.31 20.73 -21.14
CA LYS A 238 2.04 19.92 -22.35
C LYS A 238 2.67 18.53 -22.31
N VAL A 239 3.89 18.46 -21.78
CA VAL A 239 4.57 17.22 -21.44
C VAL A 239 4.53 17.18 -19.93
N GLU A 240 3.74 16.25 -19.38
CA GLU A 240 3.55 16.15 -17.94
C GLU A 240 4.86 15.83 -17.24
N PRO A 241 5.07 16.41 -16.05
CA PRO A 241 6.23 16.07 -15.25
C PRO A 241 6.09 14.65 -14.71
N TYR A 242 7.21 13.96 -14.57
CA TYR A 242 7.27 12.68 -13.87
C TYR A 242 8.34 12.77 -12.79
N PRO A 243 7.98 12.68 -11.49
CA PRO A 243 6.63 12.45 -10.96
C PRO A 243 5.71 13.70 -11.01
N VAL A 244 4.39 13.49 -10.93
CA VAL A 244 3.39 14.56 -10.71
C VAL A 244 3.17 14.71 -9.20
N GLU A 245 4.12 15.37 -8.52
CA GLU A 245 4.10 15.55 -7.08
C GLU A 245 4.40 17.01 -6.71
N PHE A 246 3.78 17.52 -5.65
CA PHE A 246 4.13 18.83 -5.11
C PHE A 246 4.05 18.81 -3.57
N PRO A 247 5.00 19.44 -2.87
CA PRO A 247 5.10 19.39 -1.42
C PRO A 247 4.10 20.33 -0.70
N ILE A 248 2.81 20.14 -0.98
CA ILE A 248 1.66 20.71 -0.26
C ILE A 248 0.65 19.57 -0.10
N ARG A 249 0.27 19.27 1.15
CA ARG A 249 -0.66 18.17 1.45
C ARG A 249 -2.11 18.61 1.23
N ALA A 250 -3.01 17.66 0.99
CA ALA A 250 -4.44 17.95 0.91
C ALA A 250 -4.99 18.68 2.16
N VAL A 251 -4.52 18.32 3.36
CA VAL A 251 -4.91 18.99 4.61
C VAL A 251 -4.41 20.44 4.70
N ASP A 252 -3.32 20.79 4.03
CA ASP A 252 -2.80 22.16 4.02
C ASP A 252 -3.73 23.06 3.17
N PHE A 253 -4.27 22.56 2.05
CA PHE A 253 -5.34 23.24 1.30
C PHE A 253 -6.61 23.40 2.14
N GLY A 254 -7.00 22.36 2.87
CA GLY A 254 -8.14 22.39 3.79
C GLY A 254 -7.98 23.46 4.88
N ARG A 255 -6.81 23.55 5.51
CA ARG A 255 -6.50 24.56 6.52
C ARG A 255 -6.48 25.96 5.93
N ALA A 256 -5.89 26.14 4.75
CA ALA A 256 -5.87 27.42 4.04
C ALA A 256 -7.29 27.92 3.72
N TYR A 257 -8.19 27.03 3.31
CA TYR A 257 -9.62 27.36 3.15
C TYR A 257 -10.26 27.81 4.46
N GLN A 258 -10.05 27.08 5.55
CA GLN A 258 -10.64 27.42 6.86
C GLN A 258 -10.12 28.74 7.43
N MET A 259 -8.88 29.10 7.13
CA MET A 259 -8.28 30.38 7.51
C MET A 259 -8.63 31.53 6.54
N GLY A 260 -9.44 31.27 5.51
CA GLY A 260 -9.81 32.27 4.50
C GLY A 260 -8.68 32.69 3.56
N LEU A 261 -7.60 31.91 3.48
CA LEU A 261 -6.50 32.11 2.52
C LEU A 261 -6.87 31.61 1.12
N LEU A 262 -7.79 30.64 1.03
CA LEU A 262 -8.38 30.13 -0.20
C LEU A 262 -9.90 30.21 -0.13
N SER A 263 -10.55 30.49 -1.26
CA SER A 263 -12.01 30.37 -1.40
C SER A 263 -12.41 28.90 -1.56
N GLU A 264 -13.71 28.61 -1.35
CA GLU A 264 -14.26 27.28 -1.66
C GLU A 264 -14.05 26.91 -3.13
N ASP A 265 -14.29 27.85 -4.06
CA ASP A 265 -14.10 27.62 -5.50
C ASP A 265 -12.64 27.26 -5.84
N ALA A 266 -11.68 27.97 -5.24
CA ALA A 266 -10.26 27.67 -5.44
C ALA A 266 -9.92 26.27 -4.92
N LEU A 267 -10.41 25.91 -3.73
CA LEU A 267 -10.21 24.56 -3.17
C LEU A 267 -10.82 23.48 -4.07
N ILE A 268 -12.02 23.71 -4.63
CA ILE A 268 -12.64 22.77 -5.58
C ILE A 268 -11.76 22.63 -6.84
N THR A 269 -11.24 23.73 -7.39
CA THR A 269 -10.31 23.68 -8.53
C THR A 269 -9.07 22.87 -8.19
N GLU A 270 -8.47 23.02 -7.01
CA GLU A 270 -7.31 22.21 -6.59
C GLU A 270 -7.65 20.72 -6.48
N LEU A 271 -8.89 20.37 -6.07
CA LEU A 271 -9.35 18.98 -5.93
C LEU A 271 -9.86 18.33 -7.22
N MET A 272 -10.17 19.11 -8.27
CA MET A 272 -10.82 18.57 -9.47
C MET A 272 -10.09 18.85 -10.79
N ASP A 273 -9.45 20.01 -10.94
CA ASP A 273 -9.02 20.51 -12.25
C ASP A 273 -7.49 20.57 -12.42
N ARG A 274 -6.73 20.11 -11.42
CA ARG A 274 -5.26 20.14 -11.44
C ARG A 274 -4.67 18.76 -11.73
N PRO A 275 -3.45 18.71 -12.30
CA PRO A 275 -2.70 17.45 -12.38
C PRO A 275 -2.51 16.74 -11.03
N LEU A 276 -2.41 17.51 -9.94
CA LEU A 276 -2.25 16.97 -8.58
C LEU A 276 -3.58 16.50 -7.94
N SER A 277 -4.72 16.84 -8.54
CA SER A 277 -6.05 16.56 -7.98
C SER A 277 -6.30 15.09 -7.61
N PRO A 278 -5.92 14.07 -8.41
CA PRO A 278 -6.07 12.67 -8.01
C PRO A 278 -5.34 12.34 -6.71
N THR A 279 -4.11 12.82 -6.54
CA THR A 279 -3.30 12.64 -5.33
C THR A 279 -3.94 13.34 -4.14
N LEU A 280 -4.42 14.58 -4.31
CA LEU A 280 -5.07 15.33 -3.23
C LEU A 280 -6.38 14.66 -2.77
N ILE A 281 -7.14 14.07 -3.69
CA ILE A 281 -8.34 13.28 -3.34
C ILE A 281 -7.95 12.05 -2.53
N GLU A 282 -6.95 11.29 -2.98
CA GLU A 282 -6.47 10.09 -2.28
C GLU A 282 -6.01 10.43 -0.86
N GLU A 283 -5.19 11.47 -0.72
CA GLU A 283 -4.71 11.99 0.56
C GLU A 283 -5.85 12.43 1.49
N ALA A 284 -6.79 13.23 0.97
CA ALA A 284 -7.91 13.73 1.76
C ALA A 284 -8.84 12.60 2.22
N ALA A 285 -9.14 11.66 1.32
CA ALA A 285 -9.98 10.51 1.65
C ALA A 285 -9.29 9.58 2.64
N GLY A 286 -7.98 9.35 2.49
CA GLY A 286 -7.14 8.65 3.47
C GLY A 286 -7.18 9.31 4.85
N PHE A 287 -7.10 10.63 4.92
CA PHE A 287 -7.17 11.40 6.17
C PHE A 287 -8.52 11.25 6.88
N PHE A 288 -9.64 11.37 6.17
CA PHE A 288 -10.98 11.38 6.80
C PHE A 288 -11.60 10.00 7.02
N TYR A 289 -11.32 9.03 6.13
CA TYR A 289 -12.07 7.77 6.09
C TYR A 289 -11.25 6.53 6.45
N GLN A 290 -9.93 6.56 6.30
CA GLN A 290 -9.08 5.40 6.60
C GLN A 290 -8.58 5.42 8.04
N LYS A 291 -9.08 4.48 8.86
CA LYS A 291 -8.59 4.25 10.22
C LYS A 291 -7.42 3.27 10.21
N LYS A 292 -6.19 3.79 10.00
CA LYS A 292 -4.87 3.12 10.18
C LYS A 292 -4.27 2.41 8.96
N GLY A 293 -3.83 3.19 7.96
CA GLY A 293 -2.82 2.78 6.96
C GLY A 293 -1.45 3.44 7.21
N ARG A 294 -0.46 3.22 6.31
CA ARG A 294 0.86 3.90 6.33
C ARG A 294 0.72 5.43 6.39
N ASP A 295 -0.28 5.97 5.70
CA ASP A 295 -0.55 7.41 5.60
C ASP A 295 -1.12 8.01 6.88
N GLY A 296 -1.63 7.18 7.78
CA GLY A 296 -2.07 7.62 9.10
C GLY A 296 -0.95 8.26 9.93
N ARG A 297 0.33 8.02 9.58
CA ARG A 297 1.52 8.64 10.17
C ARG A 297 1.84 10.03 9.61
N ILE A 298 1.41 10.33 8.38
CA ILE A 298 1.74 11.59 7.67
C ILE A 298 0.95 12.78 8.23
N TYR A 299 -0.21 12.50 8.85
CA TYR A 299 -1.14 13.50 9.36
C TYR A 299 -1.32 13.46 10.87
N THR A 300 -0.47 12.74 11.62
CA THR A 300 -0.59 12.70 13.09
C THR A 300 -0.44 14.08 13.72
N ASP A 301 0.33 14.95 13.06
CA ASP A 301 0.57 16.32 13.49
C ASP A 301 -0.70 17.18 13.51
N CYS A 302 -1.68 16.91 12.64
CA CYS A 302 -2.85 17.77 12.46
C CYS A 302 -4.19 17.13 12.85
N ARG A 303 -4.20 15.94 13.47
CA ARG A 303 -5.45 15.22 13.81
C ARG A 303 -6.42 15.99 14.70
N ASP A 304 -5.91 16.83 15.58
CA ASP A 304 -6.73 17.59 16.53
C ASP A 304 -7.26 18.92 15.95
N TYR A 305 -6.83 19.28 14.74
CA TYR A 305 -7.34 20.46 14.06
C TYR A 305 -8.72 20.17 13.46
N ASP A 306 -9.66 21.11 13.64
CA ASP A 306 -10.99 20.97 13.04
C ASP A 306 -10.88 21.14 11.52
N PHE A 307 -11.17 20.09 10.76
CA PHE A 307 -11.24 20.10 9.29
C PHE A 307 -12.67 19.93 8.75
N SER A 308 -13.70 20.23 9.55
CA SER A 308 -15.11 20.05 9.18
C SER A 308 -15.50 20.80 7.91
N GLY A 309 -14.96 22.01 7.70
CA GLY A 309 -15.17 22.80 6.48
C GLY A 309 -14.59 22.09 5.25
N PHE A 310 -13.34 21.62 5.34
CA PHE A 310 -12.69 20.88 4.27
C PHE A 310 -13.42 19.57 3.94
N LYS A 311 -13.85 18.84 4.97
CA LYS A 311 -14.62 17.60 4.80
C LYS A 311 -15.89 17.81 3.99
N LYS A 312 -16.65 18.88 4.25
CA LYS A 312 -17.86 19.21 3.49
C LYS A 312 -17.57 19.49 2.01
N VAL A 313 -16.46 20.18 1.72
CA VAL A 313 -16.04 20.43 0.33
C VAL A 313 -15.64 19.12 -0.35
N LEU A 314 -14.90 18.25 0.33
CA LEU A 314 -14.56 16.93 -0.19
C LEU A 314 -15.82 16.09 -0.48
N GLU A 315 -16.79 16.05 0.43
CA GLU A 315 -18.06 15.35 0.23
C GLU A 315 -18.81 15.88 -1.01
N LYS A 316 -18.85 17.20 -1.20
CA LYS A 316 -19.43 17.84 -2.40
C LYS A 316 -18.71 17.45 -3.69
N VAL A 317 -17.38 17.46 -3.67
CA VAL A 317 -16.53 17.02 -4.80
C VAL A 317 -16.76 15.54 -5.11
N THR A 318 -16.79 14.67 -4.10
CA THR A 318 -17.07 13.24 -4.25
C THR A 318 -18.43 13.00 -4.90
N VAL A 319 -19.50 13.67 -4.44
CA VAL A 319 -20.83 13.57 -5.05
C VAL A 319 -20.77 13.99 -6.52
N ARG A 320 -20.10 15.10 -6.85
CA ARG A 320 -19.99 15.58 -8.23
C ARG A 320 -19.26 14.61 -9.14
N ILE A 321 -18.15 14.03 -8.67
CA ILE A 321 -17.38 13.03 -9.43
C ILE A 321 -18.24 11.79 -9.67
N LEU A 322 -18.94 11.31 -8.63
CA LEU A 322 -19.85 10.17 -8.73
C LEU A 322 -20.97 10.42 -9.74
N ASP A 323 -21.62 11.58 -9.73
CA ASP A 323 -22.68 11.91 -10.67
C ASP A 323 -22.20 11.81 -12.13
N ILE A 324 -21.00 12.34 -12.42
CA ILE A 324 -20.40 12.27 -13.76
C ILE A 324 -20.08 10.81 -14.15
N GLU A 325 -19.46 10.04 -13.26
CA GLU A 325 -19.08 8.66 -13.56
C GLU A 325 -20.29 7.72 -13.64
N LEU A 326 -21.36 7.96 -12.89
CA LEU A 326 -22.61 7.19 -12.98
C LEU A 326 -23.34 7.42 -14.32
N GLU A 327 -23.12 8.56 -14.96
CA GLU A 327 -23.63 8.88 -16.30
C GLU A 327 -22.68 8.44 -17.43
N ARG A 328 -21.51 7.87 -17.10
CA ARG A 328 -20.49 7.55 -18.10
C ARG A 328 -20.98 6.56 -19.16
N GLY A 329 -20.60 6.87 -20.40
CA GLY A 329 -20.64 5.94 -21.52
C GLY A 329 -19.49 4.92 -21.49
N LYS A 330 -19.12 4.39 -22.65
CA LYS A 330 -17.99 3.44 -22.75
C LYS A 330 -16.63 4.10 -22.57
N ALA A 331 -16.51 5.37 -22.97
CA ALA A 331 -15.28 6.13 -22.85
C ALA A 331 -15.01 6.56 -21.40
N ARG A 332 -13.80 7.07 -21.17
CA ARG A 332 -13.46 7.78 -19.95
C ARG A 332 -14.17 9.13 -19.91
N THR A 333 -14.33 9.64 -18.71
CA THR A 333 -14.71 11.02 -18.46
C THR A 333 -13.48 11.81 -18.01
N ASP A 334 -13.61 13.14 -17.98
CA ASP A 334 -12.53 14.01 -17.50
C ASP A 334 -12.21 13.78 -16.01
N VAL A 335 -13.13 13.17 -15.24
CA VAL A 335 -12.94 12.87 -13.81
C VAL A 335 -12.56 11.41 -13.53
N THR A 336 -12.29 10.59 -14.55
CA THR A 336 -11.98 9.18 -14.37
C THR A 336 -10.74 8.97 -13.48
N SER A 337 -9.70 9.78 -13.62
CA SER A 337 -8.50 9.72 -12.75
C SER A 337 -8.81 10.07 -11.30
N LEU A 338 -9.73 11.01 -11.07
CA LEU A 338 -10.21 11.38 -9.72
C LEU A 338 -11.02 10.24 -9.10
N ALA A 339 -11.95 9.67 -9.87
CA ALA A 339 -12.83 8.60 -9.43
C ALA A 339 -12.07 7.30 -9.06
N GLN A 340 -10.93 7.05 -9.71
CA GLN A 340 -10.02 5.96 -9.35
C GLN A 340 -9.48 6.09 -7.92
N LYS A 341 -9.34 7.34 -7.44
CA LYS A 341 -8.75 7.68 -6.14
C LYS A 341 -9.78 7.95 -5.05
N LEU A 342 -11.07 7.90 -5.38
CA LEU A 342 -12.13 8.11 -4.39
C LEU A 342 -12.12 7.00 -3.34
N ASP A 343 -12.13 7.44 -2.08
CA ASP A 343 -12.52 6.64 -0.94
C ASP A 343 -13.58 7.42 -0.13
N GLY A 344 -14.34 6.73 0.71
CA GLY A 344 -15.48 7.34 1.39
C GLY A 344 -16.68 7.59 0.48
N VAL A 345 -16.97 6.65 -0.41
CA VAL A 345 -18.26 6.57 -1.10
C VAL A 345 -19.26 5.93 -0.14
N PHE A 346 -20.47 6.48 0.00
CA PHE A 346 -21.43 5.98 0.99
C PHE A 346 -22.85 5.84 0.44
N GLY A 347 -23.60 4.89 1.02
CA GLY A 347 -25.05 4.81 0.89
C GLY A 347 -25.56 3.67 0.01
N ALA A 348 -26.68 3.07 0.42
CA ALA A 348 -27.32 1.97 -0.29
C ALA A 348 -27.80 2.38 -1.69
N GLU A 349 -28.24 3.63 -1.86
CA GLU A 349 -28.70 4.14 -3.16
C GLU A 349 -27.56 4.14 -4.21
N VAL A 350 -26.37 4.61 -3.82
CA VAL A 350 -25.19 4.62 -4.71
C VAL A 350 -24.79 3.18 -5.07
N MET A 351 -24.73 2.30 -4.08
CA MET A 351 -24.39 0.89 -4.29
C MET A 351 -25.38 0.20 -5.25
N ILE A 352 -26.69 0.34 -5.01
CA ILE A 352 -27.73 -0.23 -5.87
C ILE A 352 -27.71 0.38 -7.27
N ARG A 353 -27.45 1.68 -7.40
CA ARG A 353 -27.33 2.36 -8.70
C ARG A 353 -26.15 1.83 -9.51
N LEU A 354 -24.97 1.68 -8.90
CA LEU A 354 -23.79 1.06 -9.54
C LEU A 354 -24.12 -0.36 -10.02
N LEU A 355 -24.72 -1.17 -9.15
CA LEU A 355 -25.08 -2.55 -9.46
C LEU A 355 -26.12 -2.65 -10.60
N SER A 356 -27.08 -1.73 -10.62
CA SER A 356 -28.09 -1.61 -11.68
C SER A 356 -27.46 -1.21 -13.02
N LEU A 357 -26.55 -0.22 -13.02
CA LEU A 357 -25.86 0.26 -14.22
C LEU A 357 -24.92 -0.77 -14.85
N MET A 358 -24.36 -1.66 -14.03
CA MET A 358 -23.62 -2.85 -14.51
C MET A 358 -24.55 -3.89 -15.16
N GLY A 359 -25.81 -3.96 -14.74
CA GLY A 359 -26.77 -4.96 -15.23
C GLY A 359 -26.26 -6.39 -15.04
N LYS A 360 -26.08 -7.11 -16.16
CA LYS A 360 -25.65 -8.53 -16.18
C LYS A 360 -24.14 -8.70 -16.32
N GLU A 361 -23.38 -7.61 -16.39
CA GLU A 361 -21.93 -7.66 -16.55
C GLU A 361 -21.27 -8.32 -15.33
N LYS A 362 -20.20 -9.08 -15.59
CA LYS A 362 -19.46 -9.78 -14.53
C LYS A 362 -18.55 -8.81 -13.80
N PHE A 363 -18.39 -9.00 -12.50
CA PHE A 363 -17.35 -8.33 -11.73
C PHE A 363 -15.98 -8.70 -12.29
N ILE A 364 -15.10 -7.71 -12.41
CA ILE A 364 -13.70 -7.96 -12.72
C ILE A 364 -13.08 -8.65 -11.50
N ARG A 365 -12.22 -9.66 -11.74
CA ARG A 365 -11.61 -10.41 -10.64
C ARG A 365 -10.48 -9.59 -10.01
N LEU A 366 -10.35 -9.67 -8.69
CA LEU A 366 -9.33 -8.93 -7.93
C LEU A 366 -7.89 -9.34 -8.27
N ASP A 367 -7.63 -10.60 -8.63
CA ASP A 367 -6.31 -11.04 -9.11
C ASP A 367 -5.90 -10.42 -10.46
N LYS A 368 -6.87 -9.88 -11.19
CA LYS A 368 -6.66 -9.20 -12.47
C LYS A 368 -6.64 -7.68 -12.32
N TRP A 369 -6.61 -7.16 -11.09
CA TRP A 369 -6.70 -5.74 -10.79
C TRP A 369 -5.38 -4.96 -11.00
N TYR A 370 -4.52 -5.41 -11.93
CA TYR A 370 -3.27 -4.74 -12.27
C TYR A 370 -3.45 -3.89 -13.52
N TYR A 371 -2.86 -2.68 -13.51
CA TYR A 371 -2.81 -1.59 -14.51
C TYR A 371 -3.91 -1.63 -15.60
N ASP A 372 -4.73 -0.56 -15.68
CA ASP A 372 -5.72 -0.27 -16.77
C ASP A 372 -7.18 -0.75 -16.52
N THR A 373 -7.45 -1.64 -15.55
CA THR A 373 -8.84 -2.17 -15.38
C THR A 373 -9.90 -1.10 -15.04
N SER A 374 -9.55 -0.11 -14.21
CA SER A 374 -10.45 1.00 -13.82
C SER A 374 -10.67 2.05 -14.91
N GLU A 375 -9.98 1.94 -16.05
CA GLU A 375 -10.17 2.83 -17.20
C GLU A 375 -11.45 2.47 -17.97
N SER A 376 -11.85 1.19 -17.91
CA SER A 376 -13.12 0.70 -18.43
C SER A 376 -14.30 1.09 -17.54
N ARG A 377 -15.50 1.25 -18.13
CA ARG A 377 -16.75 1.51 -17.38
C ARG A 377 -17.01 0.46 -16.29
N ILE A 378 -16.82 -0.82 -16.60
CA ILE A 378 -17.08 -1.91 -15.64
C ILE A 378 -16.05 -1.93 -14.53
N GLY A 379 -14.77 -1.74 -14.85
CA GLY A 379 -13.75 -1.68 -13.81
C GLY A 379 -13.88 -0.47 -12.91
N MET A 380 -14.30 0.69 -13.44
CA MET A 380 -14.63 1.84 -12.60
C MET A 380 -15.79 1.56 -11.65
N PHE A 381 -16.90 0.97 -12.13
CA PHE A 381 -18.01 0.65 -11.25
C PHE A 381 -17.63 -0.35 -10.16
N CYS A 382 -16.83 -1.35 -10.52
CA CYS A 382 -16.25 -2.25 -9.54
C CYS A 382 -15.34 -1.54 -8.54
N ASN A 383 -14.49 -0.60 -8.98
CA ASN A 383 -13.66 0.23 -8.10
C ASN A 383 -14.52 1.00 -7.09
N LEU A 384 -15.53 1.74 -7.58
CA LEU A 384 -16.43 2.52 -6.73
C LEU A 384 -17.21 1.65 -5.74
N MET A 385 -17.62 0.43 -6.13
CA MET A 385 -18.29 -0.51 -5.22
C MET A 385 -17.37 -1.05 -4.12
N LEU A 386 -16.07 -1.24 -4.38
CA LEU A 386 -15.11 -1.64 -3.35
C LEU A 386 -14.94 -0.55 -2.29
N HIS A 387 -14.99 0.72 -2.72
CA HIS A 387 -14.88 1.89 -1.86
C HIS A 387 -16.22 2.41 -1.31
N CYS A 388 -17.34 1.78 -1.68
CA CYS A 388 -18.66 2.14 -1.20
C CYS A 388 -19.01 1.41 0.10
N ALA A 389 -19.41 2.15 1.14
CA ALA A 389 -19.83 1.62 2.43
C ALA A 389 -21.28 1.99 2.78
N PRO A 390 -21.99 1.21 3.60
CA PRO A 390 -23.29 1.61 4.11
C PRO A 390 -23.20 2.90 4.94
N LEU A 391 -24.21 3.76 4.84
CA LEU A 391 -24.41 4.85 5.79
C LEU A 391 -24.87 4.28 7.16
N PRO A 392 -24.63 5.00 8.28
CA PRO A 392 -25.17 4.60 9.59
C PRO A 392 -26.71 4.49 9.62
N THR A 393 -27.38 5.18 8.70
CA THR A 393 -28.84 5.18 8.55
C THR A 393 -29.35 4.10 7.60
N ASP A 394 -28.48 3.42 6.84
CA ASP A 394 -28.89 2.34 5.95
C ASP A 394 -29.32 1.11 6.78
N THR A 395 -30.40 0.46 6.34
CA THR A 395 -30.95 -0.73 6.99
C THR A 395 -31.12 -1.88 5.99
N PRO A 396 -31.19 -3.14 6.46
CA PRO A 396 -31.44 -4.28 5.58
C PRO A 396 -32.76 -4.15 4.81
N GLU A 397 -33.80 -3.62 5.44
CA GLU A 397 -35.11 -3.39 4.83
C GLU A 397 -35.03 -2.34 3.72
N TRP A 398 -34.28 -1.26 3.96
CA TRP A 398 -34.03 -0.22 2.96
C TRP A 398 -33.27 -0.77 1.75
N LEU A 399 -32.19 -1.53 1.99
CA LEU A 399 -31.41 -2.17 0.93
C LEU A 399 -32.27 -3.13 0.10
N LYS A 400 -33.09 -3.95 0.76
CA LYS A 400 -34.03 -4.87 0.09
C LYS A 400 -35.00 -4.11 -0.81
N MET A 401 -35.64 -3.07 -0.28
CA MET A 401 -36.61 -2.28 -1.02
C MET A 401 -35.99 -1.60 -2.25
N LEU A 402 -34.78 -1.05 -2.12
CA LEU A 402 -34.03 -0.47 -3.25
C LEU A 402 -33.68 -1.53 -4.31
N ALA A 403 -33.19 -2.69 -3.89
CA ALA A 403 -32.87 -3.79 -4.80
C ALA A 403 -34.10 -4.28 -5.57
N GLU A 404 -35.25 -4.44 -4.91
CA GLU A 404 -36.51 -4.85 -5.53
C GLU A 404 -36.99 -3.81 -6.57
N ARG A 405 -36.94 -2.53 -6.24
CA ARG A 405 -37.28 -1.44 -7.17
C ARG A 405 -36.37 -1.41 -8.40
N ALA A 406 -35.09 -1.73 -8.22
CA ALA A 406 -34.11 -1.80 -9.30
C ALA A 406 -34.12 -3.13 -10.08
N GLY A 407 -34.98 -4.09 -9.71
CA GLY A 407 -35.05 -5.41 -10.34
C GLY A 407 -33.81 -6.28 -10.08
N ILE A 408 -33.09 -6.03 -8.98
CA ILE A 408 -31.87 -6.74 -8.61
C ILE A 408 -32.24 -8.00 -7.85
N THR A 409 -31.77 -9.15 -8.36
CA THR A 409 -32.05 -10.45 -7.75
C THR A 409 -31.23 -10.68 -6.47
N PRO A 410 -31.70 -11.53 -5.53
CA PRO A 410 -30.91 -11.92 -4.36
C PRO A 410 -29.54 -12.51 -4.71
N LYS A 411 -29.45 -13.26 -5.82
CA LYS A 411 -28.16 -13.76 -6.32
C LYS A 411 -27.19 -12.62 -6.64
N ARG A 412 -27.67 -11.56 -7.29
CA ARG A 412 -26.83 -10.41 -7.66
C ARG A 412 -26.41 -9.60 -6.43
N MET A 413 -27.27 -9.52 -5.42
CA MET A 413 -26.90 -8.96 -4.11
C MET A 413 -25.80 -9.79 -3.43
N VAL A 414 -25.86 -11.12 -3.50
CA VAL A 414 -24.77 -11.98 -3.00
C VAL A 414 -23.47 -11.74 -3.75
N GLU A 415 -23.49 -11.65 -5.09
CA GLU A 415 -22.29 -11.33 -5.87
C GLU A 415 -21.68 -9.98 -5.43
N MET A 416 -22.51 -8.95 -5.25
CA MET A 416 -22.09 -7.64 -4.75
C MET A 416 -21.50 -7.71 -3.34
N ALA A 417 -22.15 -8.39 -2.40
CA ALA A 417 -21.73 -8.44 -1.01
C ALA A 417 -20.45 -9.26 -0.81
N VAL A 418 -20.28 -10.35 -1.57
CA VAL A 418 -19.03 -11.12 -1.60
C VAL A 418 -17.89 -10.27 -2.19
N TYR A 419 -18.19 -9.48 -3.22
CA TYR A 419 -17.21 -8.59 -3.85
C TYR A 419 -16.82 -7.38 -2.99
N SER A 420 -17.79 -6.79 -2.28
CA SER A 420 -17.62 -5.66 -1.34
C SER A 420 -18.06 -6.08 0.08
N PRO A 421 -17.14 -6.68 0.88
CA PRO A 421 -17.46 -7.31 2.16
C PRO A 421 -18.15 -6.41 3.19
N ARG A 422 -18.01 -5.08 3.07
CA ARG A 422 -18.67 -4.08 3.92
C ARG A 422 -20.21 -4.20 3.90
N TRP A 423 -20.75 -4.84 2.86
CA TRP A 423 -22.20 -5.03 2.65
C TRP A 423 -22.71 -6.41 3.07
N LEU A 424 -21.84 -7.34 3.53
CA LEU A 424 -22.24 -8.73 3.83
C LEU A 424 -23.37 -8.83 4.85
N ARG A 425 -23.19 -8.23 6.02
CA ARG A 425 -24.21 -8.27 7.10
C ARG A 425 -25.52 -7.62 6.69
N MET A 426 -25.45 -6.49 6.00
CA MET A 426 -26.62 -5.76 5.49
C MET A 426 -27.39 -6.60 4.47
N THR A 427 -26.65 -7.25 3.56
CA THR A 427 -27.20 -8.11 2.51
C THR A 427 -27.83 -9.37 3.09
N GLU A 428 -27.17 -10.00 4.06
CA GLU A 428 -27.68 -11.17 4.78
C GLU A 428 -29.06 -10.91 5.39
N GLY A 429 -29.21 -9.80 6.12
CA GLY A 429 -30.50 -9.38 6.66
C GLY A 429 -31.52 -9.04 5.56
N ALA A 430 -31.10 -8.36 4.50
CA ALA A 430 -31.98 -7.91 3.42
C ALA A 430 -32.61 -9.07 2.65
N ILE A 431 -31.85 -10.14 2.39
CA ILE A 431 -32.32 -11.31 1.62
C ILE A 431 -32.76 -12.49 2.49
N GLY A 432 -32.48 -12.45 3.81
CA GLY A 432 -32.81 -13.51 4.76
C GLY A 432 -32.02 -14.80 4.54
N TRP A 433 -30.75 -14.70 4.13
CA TRP A 433 -29.87 -15.86 3.93
C TRP A 433 -28.94 -16.00 5.13
N GLU A 434 -29.47 -16.50 6.23
CA GLU A 434 -28.70 -16.80 7.44
C GLU A 434 -27.44 -17.62 7.09
N GLY A 435 -26.29 -17.20 7.62
CA GLY A 435 -24.99 -17.81 7.36
C GLY A 435 -24.26 -17.25 6.13
N LEU A 436 -24.81 -16.25 5.42
CA LEU A 436 -24.15 -15.64 4.25
C LEU A 436 -22.81 -15.00 4.61
N THR A 437 -22.74 -14.21 5.68
CA THR A 437 -21.49 -13.56 6.10
C THR A 437 -20.42 -14.60 6.43
N ALA A 438 -20.77 -15.60 7.25
CA ALA A 438 -19.86 -16.70 7.62
C ALA A 438 -19.37 -17.48 6.39
N ALA A 439 -20.24 -17.71 5.40
CA ALA A 439 -19.86 -18.37 4.16
C ALA A 439 -18.93 -17.54 3.30
N ALA A 440 -19.20 -16.25 3.15
CA ALA A 440 -18.35 -15.35 2.39
C ALA A 440 -16.96 -15.20 3.02
N ASP A 441 -16.88 -15.12 4.36
CA ASP A 441 -15.61 -15.11 5.09
C ASP A 441 -14.86 -16.45 4.97
N PHE A 442 -15.58 -17.58 4.99
CA PHE A 442 -14.99 -18.90 4.71
C PHE A 442 -14.36 -18.95 3.32
N PHE A 443 -15.08 -18.54 2.28
CA PHE A 443 -14.51 -18.52 0.95
C PHE A 443 -13.35 -17.53 0.84
N TYR A 444 -13.46 -16.35 1.44
CA TYR A 444 -12.38 -15.38 1.45
C TYR A 444 -11.10 -15.93 2.07
N ALA A 445 -11.19 -16.64 3.21
CA ALA A 445 -10.05 -17.30 3.84
C ALA A 445 -9.42 -18.35 2.92
N TYR A 446 -10.24 -19.17 2.26
CA TYR A 446 -9.75 -20.30 1.48
C TYR A 446 -9.50 -20.03 -0.02
N THR A 447 -9.79 -18.83 -0.53
CA THR A 447 -9.54 -18.44 -1.94
C THR A 447 -8.34 -17.51 -2.13
N ARG A 448 -7.52 -17.34 -1.09
CA ARG A 448 -6.32 -16.48 -1.08
C ARG A 448 -5.07 -17.24 -0.67
N GLU A 449 -3.91 -16.73 -1.07
CA GLU A 449 -2.60 -17.34 -0.79
C GLU A 449 -1.89 -16.64 0.38
N TYR A 450 -2.13 -15.33 0.53
CA TYR A 450 -1.55 -14.49 1.57
C TYR A 450 -2.64 -13.71 2.29
N HIS A 451 -2.51 -13.61 3.61
CA HIS A 451 -3.39 -12.82 4.47
C HIS A 451 -2.56 -11.76 5.20
N ARG A 452 -3.01 -10.51 5.20
CA ARG A 452 -2.46 -9.48 6.09
C ARG A 452 -3.17 -9.53 7.44
N ASP A 453 -2.55 -9.06 8.52
CA ASP A 453 -3.11 -9.08 9.90
C ASP A 453 -4.56 -8.55 10.00
N MET A 454 -4.88 -7.47 9.29
CA MET A 454 -6.26 -6.93 9.27
C MET A 454 -7.26 -7.87 8.60
N GLU A 455 -6.81 -8.69 7.66
CA GLU A 455 -7.64 -9.67 6.94
C GLU A 455 -7.90 -10.92 7.77
N GLU A 456 -7.00 -11.28 8.71
CA GLU A 456 -7.18 -12.41 9.63
C GLU A 456 -8.36 -12.23 10.57
N SER A 457 -8.61 -10.99 11.01
CA SER A 457 -9.74 -10.64 11.89
C SER A 457 -11.12 -11.06 11.34
N ARG A 458 -11.23 -11.31 10.03
CA ARG A 458 -12.46 -11.77 9.39
C ARG A 458 -12.77 -13.23 9.67
N PHE A 459 -11.74 -14.07 9.89
CA PHE A 459 -11.92 -15.51 10.04
C PHE A 459 -11.49 -16.07 11.39
N THR A 460 -10.72 -15.33 12.19
CA THR A 460 -10.41 -15.70 13.58
C THR A 460 -11.64 -15.96 14.47
N PRO A 461 -12.84 -15.37 14.25
CA PRO A 461 -14.02 -15.75 15.02
C PRO A 461 -14.59 -17.14 14.69
N TYR A 462 -14.21 -17.73 13.55
CA TYR A 462 -14.82 -18.97 13.04
C TYR A 462 -13.90 -20.19 13.11
N THR A 463 -12.59 -19.99 13.20
CA THR A 463 -11.62 -21.08 13.18
C THR A 463 -10.43 -20.82 14.10
N THR A 464 -9.85 -21.90 14.63
CA THR A 464 -8.61 -21.85 15.42
C THR A 464 -7.36 -22.10 14.57
N LEU A 465 -7.52 -22.39 13.27
CA LEU A 465 -6.40 -22.55 12.36
C LEU A 465 -5.72 -21.20 12.13
N SER A 466 -4.39 -21.22 12.07
CA SER A 466 -3.60 -20.06 11.65
C SER A 466 -3.79 -19.78 10.15
N ALA A 467 -3.52 -18.54 9.74
CA ALA A 467 -3.55 -18.15 8.33
C ALA A 467 -2.58 -18.98 7.46
N LEU A 468 -1.44 -19.38 8.03
CA LEU A 468 -0.47 -20.26 7.36
C LEU A 468 -1.06 -21.66 7.12
N GLU A 469 -1.70 -22.26 8.12
CA GLU A 469 -2.34 -23.57 7.98
C GLU A 469 -3.43 -23.55 6.88
N ILE A 470 -4.27 -22.51 6.86
CA ILE A 470 -5.28 -22.28 5.83
C ILE A 470 -4.63 -22.16 4.44
N SER A 471 -3.59 -21.32 4.32
CA SER A 471 -2.84 -21.10 3.06
C SER A 471 -2.22 -22.40 2.52
N MET A 472 -1.61 -23.21 3.40
CA MET A 472 -1.05 -24.52 3.07
C MET A 472 -2.11 -25.53 2.63
N GLY A 473 -3.38 -25.29 2.98
CA GLY A 473 -4.54 -26.06 2.54
C GLY A 473 -5.12 -26.99 3.60
N VAL A 474 -4.91 -26.68 4.89
CA VAL A 474 -5.62 -27.33 6.00
C VAL A 474 -7.04 -26.76 6.08
N LEU A 475 -8.04 -27.64 6.00
CA LEU A 475 -9.45 -27.27 5.95
C LEU A 475 -10.15 -27.46 7.30
N ASP A 476 -10.75 -26.38 7.81
CA ASP A 476 -11.65 -26.45 8.95
C ASP A 476 -12.99 -27.06 8.52
N THR A 477 -13.15 -28.36 8.76
CA THR A 477 -14.34 -29.12 8.39
C THR A 477 -15.56 -28.73 9.22
N ALA A 478 -15.36 -28.31 10.47
CA ALA A 478 -16.45 -27.87 11.34
C ALA A 478 -17.05 -26.55 10.84
N TRP A 479 -16.20 -25.59 10.48
CA TRP A 479 -16.63 -24.34 9.87
C TRP A 479 -17.32 -24.57 8.52
N PHE A 480 -16.75 -25.44 7.67
CA PHE A 480 -17.39 -25.83 6.41
C PHE A 480 -18.81 -26.39 6.63
N TRP A 481 -18.98 -27.37 7.52
CA TRP A 481 -20.27 -28.02 7.74
C TRP A 481 -21.28 -27.06 8.38
N SER A 482 -20.84 -26.18 9.28
CA SER A 482 -21.68 -25.10 9.82
C SER A 482 -22.25 -24.25 8.68
N VAL A 483 -21.39 -23.74 7.80
CA VAL A 483 -21.79 -22.92 6.64
C VAL A 483 -22.70 -23.71 5.68
N TYR A 484 -22.31 -24.93 5.31
CA TYR A 484 -23.01 -25.74 4.31
C TYR A 484 -24.41 -26.12 4.79
N ASN A 485 -24.56 -26.48 6.08
CA ASN A 485 -25.84 -26.88 6.65
C ASN A 485 -26.78 -25.68 6.84
N THR A 486 -26.27 -24.53 7.28
CA THR A 486 -27.10 -23.32 7.48
C THR A 486 -27.62 -22.76 6.15
N LEU A 487 -26.76 -22.66 5.13
CA LEU A 487 -27.18 -22.14 3.83
C LEU A 487 -27.98 -23.15 3.01
N GLY A 488 -27.69 -24.44 3.16
CA GLY A 488 -28.12 -25.47 2.24
C GLY A 488 -27.42 -25.38 0.88
N ARG A 489 -27.48 -26.49 0.12
CA ARG A 489 -26.70 -26.69 -1.12
C ARG A 489 -26.87 -25.58 -2.16
N GLU A 490 -28.11 -25.12 -2.41
CA GLU A 490 -28.36 -24.16 -3.49
C GLU A 490 -27.75 -22.79 -3.19
N ARG A 491 -27.92 -22.29 -1.96
CA ARG A 491 -27.36 -20.98 -1.56
C ARG A 491 -25.85 -21.08 -1.42
N TYR A 492 -25.33 -22.17 -0.86
CA TYR A 492 -23.90 -22.44 -0.78
C TYR A 492 -23.23 -22.33 -2.16
N GLU A 493 -23.76 -23.01 -3.19
CA GLU A 493 -23.18 -22.98 -4.54
C GLU A 493 -23.25 -21.58 -5.19
N LYS A 494 -24.25 -20.76 -4.84
CA LYS A 494 -24.33 -19.36 -5.30
C LYS A 494 -23.24 -18.49 -4.66
N VAL A 495 -22.99 -18.64 -3.35
CA VAL A 495 -21.92 -17.90 -2.67
C VAL A 495 -20.54 -18.38 -3.14
N PHE A 496 -20.35 -19.70 -3.30
CA PHE A 496 -19.13 -20.28 -3.89
C PHE A 496 -18.84 -19.71 -5.28
N ALA A 497 -19.85 -19.65 -6.15
CA ALA A 497 -19.68 -19.09 -7.49
C ALA A 497 -19.30 -17.59 -7.46
N ALA A 498 -19.83 -16.83 -6.50
CA ALA A 498 -19.51 -15.42 -6.32
C ALA A 498 -18.06 -15.20 -5.84
N SER A 499 -17.51 -16.10 -5.00
CA SER A 499 -16.14 -15.96 -4.48
C SER A 499 -15.06 -16.02 -5.56
N LYS A 500 -15.39 -16.50 -6.76
CA LYS A 500 -14.50 -16.44 -7.93
C LYS A 500 -14.04 -15.02 -8.27
N ALA A 501 -14.82 -13.99 -7.93
CA ALA A 501 -14.47 -12.59 -8.18
C ALA A 501 -13.36 -12.07 -7.24
N ILE A 502 -13.18 -12.69 -6.07
CA ILE A 502 -12.26 -12.23 -5.02
C ILE A 502 -11.07 -13.17 -4.80
N THR A 503 -10.93 -14.20 -5.64
CA THR A 503 -9.84 -15.18 -5.51
C THR A 503 -8.51 -14.64 -6.03
N ASP A 504 -7.41 -14.98 -5.35
CA ASP A 504 -6.05 -14.60 -5.76
C ASP A 504 -5.57 -15.36 -7.02
N SER A 505 -6.03 -16.60 -7.23
CA SER A 505 -5.68 -17.36 -8.43
C SER A 505 -6.73 -18.40 -8.78
N ALA A 506 -6.78 -18.79 -10.05
CA ALA A 506 -7.64 -19.89 -10.48
C ALA A 506 -7.27 -21.22 -9.78
N GLY A 507 -6.01 -21.38 -9.36
CA GLY A 507 -5.51 -22.55 -8.65
C GLY A 507 -6.15 -22.70 -7.28
N VAL A 508 -6.13 -21.65 -6.46
CA VAL A 508 -6.70 -21.70 -5.10
C VAL A 508 -8.21 -21.92 -5.13
N TYR A 509 -8.93 -21.22 -6.03
CA TYR A 509 -10.37 -21.45 -6.21
C TYR A 509 -10.68 -22.91 -6.58
N SER A 510 -9.88 -23.50 -7.48
CA SER A 510 -10.01 -24.91 -7.88
C SER A 510 -9.68 -25.87 -6.74
N ARG A 511 -8.65 -25.58 -5.94
CA ARG A 511 -8.28 -26.36 -4.75
C ARG A 511 -9.44 -26.45 -3.77
N LEU A 512 -10.02 -25.32 -3.38
CA LEU A 512 -11.16 -25.31 -2.47
C LEU A 512 -12.36 -26.09 -3.04
N ARG A 513 -12.63 -25.97 -4.35
CA ARG A 513 -13.70 -26.73 -5.00
C ARG A 513 -13.50 -28.24 -4.83
N LYS A 514 -12.28 -28.74 -5.08
CA LYS A 514 -11.95 -30.17 -4.92
C LYS A 514 -12.20 -30.64 -3.49
N TYR A 515 -11.84 -29.82 -2.51
CA TYR A 515 -11.98 -30.16 -1.10
C TYR A 515 -13.45 -30.24 -0.69
N THR A 516 -14.24 -29.23 -1.03
CA THR A 516 -15.66 -29.17 -0.68
C THR A 516 -16.46 -30.23 -1.42
N ASP A 517 -16.09 -30.55 -2.66
CA ASP A 517 -16.71 -31.62 -3.45
C ASP A 517 -16.37 -33.01 -2.88
N ALA A 518 -15.15 -33.21 -2.38
CA ALA A 518 -14.78 -34.41 -1.64
C ALA A 518 -15.57 -34.54 -0.32
N LEU A 519 -15.66 -33.45 0.48
CA LEU A 519 -16.39 -33.43 1.75
C LEU A 519 -17.86 -33.80 1.62
N VAL A 520 -18.56 -33.29 0.61
CA VAL A 520 -19.99 -33.59 0.40
C VAL A 520 -20.22 -34.94 -0.30
N GLY A 521 -19.15 -35.70 -0.58
CA GLY A 521 -19.22 -37.04 -1.15
C GLY A 521 -19.54 -37.07 -2.64
N LYS A 522 -19.11 -36.07 -3.43
CA LYS A 522 -19.24 -36.13 -4.90
C LYS A 522 -18.33 -37.18 -5.54
N TYR A 523 -17.32 -37.64 -4.81
CA TYR A 523 -16.39 -38.68 -5.21
C TYR A 523 -16.41 -39.82 -4.21
N THR A 524 -16.29 -41.06 -4.69
CA THR A 524 -15.98 -42.21 -3.84
C THR A 524 -14.49 -42.20 -3.46
N VAL A 525 -14.12 -42.96 -2.43
CA VAL A 525 -12.72 -43.09 -2.00
C VAL A 525 -11.86 -43.63 -3.16
N GLU A 526 -12.34 -44.64 -3.87
CA GLU A 526 -11.65 -45.27 -5.00
C GLU A 526 -11.43 -44.28 -6.16
N GLN A 527 -12.42 -43.42 -6.43
CA GLN A 527 -12.28 -42.36 -7.44
C GLN A 527 -11.21 -41.34 -7.04
N LEU A 528 -11.14 -40.96 -5.76
CA LEU A 528 -10.13 -40.05 -5.26
C LEU A 528 -8.73 -40.68 -5.31
N GLU A 529 -8.59 -41.97 -5.00
CA GLU A 529 -7.30 -42.69 -5.13
C GLU A 529 -6.81 -42.68 -6.57
N GLY A 530 -7.69 -42.93 -7.54
CA GLY A 530 -7.38 -42.79 -8.97
C GLY A 530 -6.91 -41.38 -9.34
N LEU A 531 -7.64 -40.34 -8.91
CA LEU A 531 -7.28 -38.94 -9.18
C LEU A 531 -5.94 -38.54 -8.56
N VAL A 532 -5.62 -39.08 -7.39
CA VAL A 532 -4.32 -38.89 -6.72
C VAL A 532 -3.20 -39.55 -7.53
N MET A 533 -3.38 -40.80 -7.98
CA MET A 533 -2.32 -41.55 -8.63
C MET A 533 -2.10 -41.15 -10.09
N ASP A 534 -3.17 -40.89 -10.85
CA ASP A 534 -3.11 -40.60 -12.28
C ASP A 534 -2.45 -39.25 -12.57
N ASN A 535 -2.81 -38.22 -11.79
CA ASN A 535 -2.37 -36.85 -12.02
C ASN A 535 -1.28 -36.38 -11.04
N ARG A 536 -1.03 -37.14 -9.96
CA ARG A 536 -0.19 -36.73 -8.81
C ARG A 536 -0.44 -35.28 -8.39
N ASN A 537 -1.70 -34.85 -8.48
CA ASN A 537 -2.07 -33.47 -8.21
C ASN A 537 -2.14 -33.26 -6.70
N LYS A 538 -1.31 -32.34 -6.19
CA LYS A 538 -1.18 -32.03 -4.76
C LYS A 538 -2.52 -31.67 -4.10
N ASP A 539 -3.44 -31.05 -4.82
CA ASP A 539 -4.75 -30.72 -4.26
C ASP A 539 -5.61 -31.97 -4.08
N TRP A 540 -5.52 -32.96 -4.97
CA TRP A 540 -6.25 -34.22 -4.80
C TRP A 540 -5.68 -35.04 -3.65
N VAL A 541 -4.36 -35.00 -3.42
CA VAL A 541 -3.71 -35.61 -2.25
C VAL A 541 -4.29 -35.01 -0.96
N ARG A 542 -4.39 -33.68 -0.89
CA ARG A 542 -4.95 -32.96 0.27
C ARG A 542 -6.46 -33.14 0.43
N ALA A 543 -7.19 -33.37 -0.67
CA ALA A 543 -8.64 -33.56 -0.69
C ALA A 543 -9.08 -34.99 -0.34
N TYR A 544 -8.30 -36.00 -0.71
CA TYR A 544 -8.54 -37.42 -0.42
C TYR A 544 -9.05 -37.71 1.02
N PRO A 545 -8.37 -37.25 2.08
CA PRO A 545 -8.78 -37.52 3.46
C PRO A 545 -10.11 -36.88 3.86
N LEU A 546 -10.60 -35.90 3.08
CA LEU A 546 -11.84 -35.19 3.35
C LEU A 546 -13.09 -35.97 2.95
N ALA A 547 -12.97 -37.07 2.21
CA ALA A 547 -14.13 -37.90 1.85
C ALA A 547 -14.93 -38.33 3.10
N PRO A 548 -16.28 -38.39 3.04
CA PRO A 548 -17.10 -38.84 4.16
C PRO A 548 -16.67 -40.20 4.71
N PHE A 549 -16.80 -40.39 6.03
CA PHE A 549 -16.57 -41.68 6.68
C PHE A 549 -17.87 -42.48 6.79
N THR A 550 -17.78 -43.81 6.68
CA THR A 550 -18.91 -44.67 7.01
C THR A 550 -18.95 -44.88 8.54
N GLY A 551 -20.06 -44.47 9.18
CA GLY A 551 -20.13 -44.32 10.64
C GLY A 551 -19.81 -45.56 11.50
N LYS A 552 -19.79 -46.77 10.93
CA LYS A 552 -19.53 -48.02 11.66
C LYS A 552 -18.08 -48.50 11.61
N ALA A 553 -17.28 -48.06 10.63
CA ALA A 553 -15.90 -48.55 10.40
C ALA A 553 -14.83 -47.45 10.47
N ARG A 554 -15.16 -46.31 11.08
CA ARG A 554 -14.36 -45.07 11.02
C ARG A 554 -12.87 -45.25 11.37
N LYS A 555 -12.53 -45.98 12.44
CA LYS A 555 -11.12 -46.23 12.80
C LYS A 555 -10.37 -47.02 11.72
N LYS A 556 -11.03 -48.02 11.13
CA LYS A 556 -10.46 -48.85 10.06
C LYS A 556 -10.20 -48.01 8.80
N GLU A 557 -11.19 -47.19 8.40
CA GLU A 557 -11.06 -46.29 7.25
C GLU A 557 -9.94 -45.26 7.44
N VAL A 558 -9.79 -44.70 8.64
CA VAL A 558 -8.68 -43.79 8.95
C VAL A 558 -7.33 -44.49 8.78
N THR A 559 -7.18 -45.72 9.28
CA THR A 559 -5.96 -46.51 9.06
C THR A 559 -5.70 -46.76 7.58
N GLU A 560 -6.72 -47.15 6.81
CA GLU A 560 -6.59 -47.40 5.36
C GLU A 560 -6.16 -46.14 4.60
N ARG A 561 -6.75 -44.98 4.90
CA ARG A 561 -6.34 -43.70 4.30
C ARG A 561 -4.91 -43.32 4.66
N LEU A 562 -4.47 -43.54 5.90
CA LEU A 562 -3.07 -43.32 6.29
C LEU A 562 -2.11 -44.26 5.54
N ARG A 563 -2.49 -45.53 5.31
CA ARG A 563 -1.69 -46.47 4.52
C ARG A 563 -1.52 -45.99 3.08
N PHE A 564 -2.61 -45.54 2.47
CA PHE A 564 -2.58 -44.98 1.11
C PHE A 564 -1.66 -43.76 1.03
N LEU A 565 -1.82 -42.79 1.94
CA LEU A 565 -0.97 -41.59 2.01
C LEU A 565 0.51 -41.94 2.25
N LYS A 566 0.81 -42.94 3.08
CA LYS A 566 2.17 -43.43 3.32
C LYS A 566 2.76 -44.07 2.06
N ALA A 567 1.99 -44.89 1.36
CA ALA A 567 2.41 -45.48 0.09
C ALA A 567 2.72 -44.40 -0.96
N PHE A 568 1.87 -43.36 -1.04
CA PHE A 568 2.13 -42.19 -1.88
C PHE A 568 3.44 -41.48 -1.49
N TRP A 569 3.63 -41.20 -0.19
CA TRP A 569 4.86 -40.57 0.33
C TRP A 569 6.12 -41.35 -0.03
N ILE A 570 6.12 -42.68 0.15
CA ILE A 570 7.26 -43.54 -0.20
C ILE A 570 7.48 -43.52 -1.72
N SER A 571 6.41 -43.58 -2.52
CA SER A 571 6.52 -43.50 -3.98
C SER A 571 7.08 -42.16 -4.46
N SER A 572 6.89 -41.08 -3.69
CA SER A 572 7.46 -39.79 -4.03
C SER A 572 8.99 -39.84 -4.01
N ASP A 573 9.64 -40.60 -3.12
CA ASP A 573 11.12 -40.68 -2.97
C ASP A 573 11.87 -41.16 -4.23
N SER A 574 11.19 -41.74 -5.23
CA SER A 574 11.80 -42.20 -6.49
C SER A 574 11.75 -41.17 -7.64
N LEU A 575 11.08 -40.03 -7.46
CA LEU A 575 10.85 -39.02 -8.52
C LEU A 575 11.66 -37.71 -8.34
N SER A 576 12.75 -37.54 -9.11
CA SER A 576 13.62 -36.36 -9.02
C SER A 576 12.86 -35.04 -9.23
N GLY A 577 13.10 -34.06 -8.34
CA GLY A 577 12.59 -32.68 -8.46
C GLY A 577 11.18 -32.41 -7.91
N ARG A 578 10.41 -33.42 -7.47
CA ARG A 578 9.04 -33.21 -6.92
C ARG A 578 8.86 -33.63 -5.45
N HIS A 579 9.86 -34.30 -4.88
CA HIS A 579 9.81 -34.92 -3.56
C HIS A 579 9.32 -34.01 -2.42
N SER A 580 9.84 -32.77 -2.33
CA SER A 580 9.54 -31.87 -1.21
C SER A 580 8.08 -31.44 -1.19
N THR A 581 7.55 -30.98 -2.32
CA THR A 581 6.19 -30.44 -2.42
C THR A 581 5.09 -31.51 -2.34
N GLU A 582 5.37 -32.74 -2.78
CA GLU A 582 4.43 -33.85 -2.63
C GLU A 582 4.36 -34.33 -1.18
N LYS A 583 5.50 -34.40 -0.48
CA LYS A 583 5.55 -34.72 0.95
C LYS A 583 4.82 -33.69 1.80
N GLU A 584 5.00 -32.41 1.49
CA GLU A 584 4.24 -31.32 2.13
C GLU A 584 2.73 -31.50 1.91
N ALA A 585 2.30 -31.84 0.69
CA ALA A 585 0.88 -32.11 0.41
C ALA A 585 0.32 -33.29 1.22
N VAL A 586 1.14 -34.34 1.46
CA VAL A 586 0.76 -35.46 2.33
C VAL A 586 0.68 -35.03 3.79
N GLN A 587 1.58 -34.18 4.27
CA GLN A 587 1.50 -33.66 5.63
C GLN A 587 0.17 -32.91 5.86
N VAL A 588 -0.18 -32.01 4.94
CA VAL A 588 -1.48 -31.31 4.96
C VAL A 588 -2.65 -32.29 4.85
N ALA A 589 -2.51 -33.38 4.08
CA ALA A 589 -3.54 -34.41 4.01
C ALA A 589 -3.74 -35.14 5.35
N ILE A 590 -2.68 -35.36 6.13
CA ILE A 590 -2.77 -35.94 7.48
C ILE A 590 -3.49 -34.97 8.43
N ASP A 591 -3.21 -33.68 8.33
CA ASP A 591 -3.88 -32.67 9.15
C ASP A 591 -5.37 -32.58 8.80
N ASN A 592 -5.71 -32.60 7.50
CA ASN A 592 -7.09 -32.70 7.01
C ASN A 592 -7.79 -33.99 7.46
N LEU A 593 -7.08 -35.12 7.47
CA LEU A 593 -7.61 -36.38 7.98
C LEU A 593 -7.92 -36.27 9.47
N SER A 594 -7.05 -35.61 10.22
CA SER A 594 -7.22 -35.39 11.65
C SER A 594 -8.47 -34.58 11.94
N GLY A 595 -8.61 -33.41 11.30
CA GLY A 595 -9.79 -32.56 11.43
C GLY A 595 -11.09 -33.23 10.96
N ASN A 596 -11.05 -34.04 9.89
CA ASN A 596 -12.25 -34.70 9.36
C ASN A 596 -12.66 -35.98 10.12
N SER A 597 -11.71 -36.67 10.77
CA SER A 597 -11.98 -37.95 11.43
C SER A 597 -12.83 -37.83 12.70
N GLY A 598 -12.77 -36.70 13.39
CA GLY A 598 -13.38 -36.53 14.71
C GLY A 598 -12.76 -37.45 15.79
N LEU A 599 -11.51 -37.91 15.60
CA LEU A 599 -10.75 -38.67 16.59
C LEU A 599 -9.79 -37.73 17.32
N GLU A 600 -9.85 -37.68 18.65
CA GLU A 600 -9.07 -36.72 19.46
C GLU A 600 -7.55 -36.95 19.46
N ASN A 601 -7.05 -38.09 18.98
CA ASN A 601 -5.62 -38.39 18.93
C ASN A 601 -5.31 -39.39 17.81
N LEU A 602 -4.93 -38.88 16.64
CA LEU A 602 -4.43 -39.68 15.54
C LEU A 602 -2.95 -39.98 15.75
N ASP A 603 -2.63 -41.25 16.00
CA ASP A 603 -1.23 -41.67 16.10
C ASP A 603 -0.58 -41.65 14.70
N THR A 604 0.16 -40.58 14.45
CA THR A 604 0.94 -40.35 13.23
C THR A 604 2.43 -40.55 13.47
N LYS A 605 2.87 -41.00 14.66
CA LYS A 605 4.30 -41.12 15.00
C LYS A 605 5.02 -42.08 14.05
N TRP A 606 4.38 -43.19 13.71
CA TRP A 606 4.89 -44.18 12.76
C TRP A 606 4.96 -43.66 11.31
N PHE A 607 4.27 -42.56 10.98
CA PHE A 607 4.25 -42.04 9.62
C PHE A 607 5.62 -41.52 9.16
N LYS A 608 6.52 -41.15 10.08
CA LYS A 608 7.91 -40.76 9.75
C LYS A 608 8.88 -41.94 9.73
N ASP A 609 8.51 -43.08 10.28
CA ASP A 609 9.35 -44.28 10.30
C ASP A 609 9.34 -44.95 8.92
N ARG A 610 10.52 -45.32 8.40
CA ARG A 610 10.68 -45.91 7.06
C ARG A 610 10.29 -47.39 6.97
N VAL A 611 9.81 -47.99 8.06
CA VAL A 611 9.61 -49.43 8.19
C VAL A 611 8.20 -49.71 8.71
N TRP A 612 7.50 -50.61 8.02
CA TRP A 612 6.23 -51.21 8.46
C TRP A 612 6.47 -52.30 9.50
#